data_AF-A0A2V7WQJ9-F1
#
_entry.id   AF-A0A2V7WQJ9-F1
#
_cell.length_a   1.000
_cell.length_b   1.000
_cell.length_c   1.000
_cell.angle_alpha   90.00
_cell.angle_beta   90.00
_cell.angle_gamma   90.00
#
_symmetry.space_group_name_H-M   'P 1'
#
loop_
_entity.id
_entity.type
_entity.pdbx_description
1 polymer ?
#
loop_
_entity_poly.entity_id
_entity_poly.type
_entity_poly.pdbx_seq_one_letter_code
_entity_poly.pdbx_strand_id
1 'polypeptide(L)' 'RAAGFLRREVGRRCGLRYAPELFFEADRSYDRGARIDELLSRVLPESEEEP' A
#
# COMPACT_ATOMS: atom_id res chain seq x y z
N ARG A 1 -12.34 -15.99 3.86
CA ARG A 1 -13.69 -16.20 3.28
C ARG A 1 -14.24 -15.01 2.45
N ALA A 2 -13.49 -13.94 2.15
CA ALA A 2 -14.01 -12.77 1.41
C ALA A 2 -13.60 -12.68 -0.09
N ALA A 3 -12.60 -13.45 -0.53
CA ALA A 3 -11.99 -13.30 -1.86
C ALA A 3 -12.98 -13.40 -3.03
N GLY A 4 -13.91 -14.37 -3.00
CA GLY A 4 -14.89 -14.54 -4.08
C GLY A 4 -15.91 -13.40 -4.19
N PHE A 5 -16.34 -12.86 -3.04
CA PHE A 5 -17.21 -11.69 -3.00
C PHE A 5 -16.50 -10.46 -3.59
N LEU A 6 -15.28 -10.17 -3.12
CA LEU A 6 -14.50 -9.02 -3.58
C LEU A 6 -14.15 -9.13 -5.07
N ARG A 7 -13.78 -10.31 -5.56
CA ARG A 7 -13.51 -10.53 -6.99
C ARG A 7 -14.73 -10.20 -7.86
N ARG A 8 -15.94 -10.58 -7.42
CA ARG A 8 -17.19 -10.25 -8.11
C ARG A 8 -17.45 -8.74 -8.10
N GLU A 9 -17.23 -8.10 -6.96
CA GLU A 9 -17.45 -6.65 -6.80
C GLU A 9 -16.50 -5.84 -7.69
N VAL A 10 -15.21 -6.19 -7.72
CA VAL A 10 -14.21 -5.59 -8.61
C VAL A 10 -14.61 -5.75 -10.07
N GLY A 11 -15.00 -6.96 -10.48
CA GLY A 11 -15.48 -7.20 -11.84
C GLY A 11 -16.66 -6.32 -12.23
N ARG A 12 -17.65 -6.17 -11.34
CA ARG A 12 -18.83 -5.33 -11.58
C ARG A 12 -18.49 -3.85 -11.63
N ARG A 13 -17.69 -3.34 -10.68
CA ARG A 13 -17.37 -1.90 -10.58
C ARG A 13 -16.39 -1.42 -11.64
N CYS A 14 -15.47 -2.29 -12.07
CA CYS A 14 -14.46 -1.96 -13.07
C CYS A 14 -14.89 -2.37 -14.49
N GLY A 15 -16.08 -2.95 -14.69
CA GLY A 15 -16.57 -3.36 -16.02
C GLY A 15 -15.79 -4.50 -16.66
N LEU A 16 -15.19 -5.39 -15.85
CA LEU A 16 -14.32 -6.45 -16.36
C LEU A 16 -15.16 -7.67 -16.75
N ARG A 17 -14.96 -8.16 -17.99
CA ARG A 17 -15.52 -9.45 -18.43
C ARG A 17 -14.98 -10.63 -17.61
N TYR A 18 -13.71 -10.55 -17.22
CA TYR A 18 -13.04 -11.53 -16.37
C TYR A 18 -12.21 -10.81 -15.31
N ALA A 19 -12.66 -10.87 -14.05
CA ALA A 19 -11.88 -10.36 -12.94
C ALA A 19 -10.77 -11.35 -12.56
N PRO A 20 -9.51 -10.89 -12.39
CA PRO A 20 -8.40 -11.76 -12.00
C PRO A 20 -8.58 -12.33 -10.60
N GLU A 21 -7.80 -13.36 -10.26
CA GLU A 21 -7.72 -13.84 -8.89
C GLU A 21 -7.14 -12.77 -7.97
N LEU A 22 -7.70 -12.65 -6.76
CA LEU A 22 -7.26 -11.66 -5.77
C LEU A 22 -6.33 -12.31 -4.76
N PHE A 23 -5.11 -11.79 -4.66
CA PHE A 23 -4.14 -12.15 -3.64
C PHE A 23 -4.19 -11.12 -2.51
N PHE A 24 -4.22 -11.60 -1.28
CA PHE A 24 -4.26 -10.75 -0.09
C PHE A 24 -2.91 -10.85 0.62
N GLU A 25 -2.27 -9.71 0.79
CA GLU A 25 -1.02 -9.57 1.52
C GLU A 25 -1.20 -8.53 2.63
N ALA A 26 -0.62 -8.79 3.80
CA ALA A 26 -0.60 -7.80 4.86
C ALA A 26 0.42 -6.71 4.50
N ASP A 27 -0.02 -5.46 4.50
CA ASP A 27 0.86 -4.34 4.23
C ASP A 27 1.88 -4.16 5.37
N ARG A 28 3.16 -4.37 5.06
CA ARG A 28 4.31 -4.13 5.95
C ARG A 28 5.17 -2.95 5.49
N SER A 29 4.68 -2.17 4.52
CA SER A 29 5.39 -1.01 4.00
C SER A 29 5.50 0.09 5.05
N TYR A 30 4.59 0.17 6.01
CA TYR A 30 4.64 1.13 7.11
C TYR A 30 5.92 0.99 7.96
N ASP A 31 6.22 -0.22 8.45
CA ASP A 31 7.43 -0.49 9.24
C ASP A 31 8.70 -0.18 8.44
N ARG A 32 8.68 -0.48 7.13
CA ARG A 32 9.76 -0.15 6.21
C ARG A 32 9.91 1.37 6.07
N GLY A 33 8.80 2.10 5.93
CA GLY A 33 8.77 3.57 5.86
C GLY A 33 9.37 4.19 7.10
N ALA A 34 8.92 3.78 8.28
CA ALA A 34 9.46 4.26 9.57
C ALA A 34 10.99 4.03 9.67
N ARG A 35 11.48 2.87 9.21
CA ARG A 35 12.92 2.60 9.15
C ARG A 35 13.66 3.49 8.14
N ILE A 36 13.05 3.80 7.00
CA ILE A 36 13.64 4.73 6.02
C ILE A 36 13.72 6.12 6.65
N ASP A 37 12.66 6.60 7.29
CA ASP A 37 12.62 7.91 7.95
C ASP A 37 13.67 8.02 9.05
N GLU A 38 13.83 6.96 9.86
CA GLU A 38 14.89 6.86 10.87
C GLU A 38 16.30 6.94 10.25
N LEU A 39 16.52 6.31 9.10
CA LEU A 39 17.81 6.37 8.43
C LEU A 39 18.07 7.75 7.82
N LEU A 40 17.05 8.37 7.23
CA LEU A 40 17.17 9.69 6.63
C LEU A 40 17.45 10.76 7.70
N SER A 41 16.77 10.72 8.85
CA SER A 41 17.00 11.68 9.94
C SER A 41 18.42 11.61 10.54
N ARG A 42 19.11 10.48 10.40
CA ARG A 42 20.50 10.32 10.86
C ARG A 42 21.54 10.88 9.89
N VAL A 43 21.18 11.02 8.61
CA VAL A 43 22.16 11.29 7.53
C VAL A 43 21.92 12.65 6.88
N LEU A 44 20.67 13.13 6.87
CA LEU A 44 20.34 14.45 6.36
C LEU A 44 20.63 15.50 7.43
N PRO A 45 21.27 16.63 7.08
CA PRO A 45 21.31 17.79 7.96
C PRO A 45 19.88 18.27 8.20
N GLU A 46 19.61 18.85 9.37
CA GLU A 46 18.33 19.51 9.66
C GLU A 46 18.03 20.47 8.50
N SER A 47 17.04 20.13 7.68
CA SER A 47 16.56 21.05 6.67
C SER A 47 15.70 22.05 7.42
N GLU A 48 16.00 23.34 7.24
CA GLU A 48 15.19 24.42 7.76
C GLU A 48 13.76 24.21 7.25
N GLU A 49 12.87 23.77 8.14
CA GLU A 49 11.44 23.67 7.85
C GLU A 49 10.96 25.09 7.53
N GLU A 50 10.74 25.38 6.24
CA GLU A 50 10.06 26.63 5.86
C GLU A 50 8.64 26.62 6.44
N PRO A 51 8.21 27.72 7.09
CA PRO A 51 6.98 27.81 7.87
C PRO A 51 5.68 27.70 7.07
#